data_AF-A0A8S0H676-F1
#
_entry.id   AF-A0A8S0H676-F1
#
_cell.length_a   1.000
_cell.length_b   1.000
_cell.length_c   1.000
_cell.angle_alpha   90.00
_cell.angle_beta   90.00
_cell.angle_gamma   90.00
#
_symmetry.space_group_name_H-M   'P 1'
#
loop_
_entity.id
_entity.type
_entity.pdbx_description
1 polymer ?
#
loop_
_entity_poly.entity_id
_entity_poly.type
_entity_poly.pdbx_seq_one_letter_code
_entity_poly.pdbx_strand_id
1 'polypeptide(L)'
;MRVLVRNDKDDFRVKAYAGTNGVLLAMDLDASRRQGLLGFAIEKQTGSKPWLFLFNSLTFPGKAHTFPQYNATPSDQAPLQKFRWADYAVNPGATLNYRVHLAYGSPDAPQLGESLQLSITADNGQPPGQRVIFNRAVAASQAFSRKFPELDALLSANKNLPIEKWPDAPRQWLENGLLEALLGFIQRATDASWSLDIAIYEYQLQAIIDAVNAAFDRGVQVRVLYHAAPAMPTPR
;
A
#
# COMPACT_ATOMS: atom_id res chain seq x y z
N MET A 1 -12.94 -6.15 2.98
CA MET A 1 -13.45 -6.32 4.37
C MET A 1 -13.04 -5.13 5.24
N ARG A 2 -13.81 -4.77 6.28
CA ARG A 2 -13.45 -3.63 7.16
C ARG A 2 -13.77 -3.93 8.63
N VAL A 3 -12.91 -3.48 9.54
CA VAL A 3 -13.06 -3.62 10.99
C VAL A 3 -12.77 -2.28 11.65
N LEU A 4 -13.58 -1.87 12.62
CA LEU A 4 -13.36 -0.69 13.45
C LEU A 4 -13.29 -1.14 14.91
N VAL A 5 -12.24 -0.73 15.59
CA VAL A 5 -12.12 -0.83 17.05
C VAL A 5 -11.95 0.56 17.63
N ARG A 6 -12.50 0.76 18.82
CA ARG A 6 -12.47 2.03 19.57
C ARG A 6 -12.39 1.71 21.05
N ASN A 7 -11.87 2.65 21.83
CA ASN A 7 -11.97 2.56 23.27
C ASN A 7 -13.34 3.03 23.78
N ASP A 8 -13.61 2.89 25.08
CA ASP A 8 -14.92 3.16 25.68
C ASP A 8 -15.37 4.62 25.51
N LYS A 9 -14.41 5.55 25.58
CA LYS A 9 -14.65 6.99 25.40
C LYS A 9 -14.77 7.41 23.94
N ASP A 10 -14.47 6.49 23.02
CA ASP A 10 -14.48 6.71 21.58
C ASP A 10 -13.57 7.87 21.13
N ASP A 11 -12.50 8.12 21.89
CA ASP A 11 -11.52 9.19 21.69
C ASP A 11 -10.20 8.65 21.08
N PHE A 12 -10.09 7.33 20.92
CA PHE A 12 -9.06 6.64 20.13
C PHE A 12 -9.73 5.53 19.31
N ARG A 13 -9.49 5.51 18.00
CA ARG A 13 -10.05 4.54 17.06
C ARG A 13 -9.00 4.01 16.11
N VAL A 14 -9.16 2.75 15.71
CA VAL A 14 -8.40 2.15 14.61
C VAL A 14 -9.35 1.44 13.67
N LYS A 15 -9.30 1.81 12.39
CA LYS A 15 -10.08 1.20 11.33
C LYS A 15 -9.17 0.52 10.32
N ALA A 16 -9.42 -0.76 10.08
CA ALA A 16 -8.72 -1.54 9.08
C ALA A 16 -9.61 -1.76 7.85
N TYR A 17 -9.00 -1.69 6.68
CA TYR A 17 -9.59 -2.03 5.39
C TYR A 17 -8.70 -3.05 4.71
N ALA A 18 -9.22 -4.25 4.45
CA ALA A 18 -8.50 -5.29 3.75
C ALA A 18 -8.99 -5.41 2.30
N GLY A 19 -8.03 -5.33 1.37
CA GLY A 19 -8.16 -5.81 0.00
C GLY A 19 -7.64 -7.24 -0.12
N THR A 20 -7.36 -7.67 -1.36
CA THR A 20 -6.91 -9.04 -1.65
C THR A 20 -5.44 -9.26 -1.30
N ASN A 21 -4.60 -8.23 -1.43
CA ASN A 21 -3.15 -8.32 -1.21
C ASN A 21 -2.58 -7.17 -0.35
N GLY A 22 -3.45 -6.47 0.38
CA GLY A 22 -3.04 -5.40 1.27
C GLY A 22 -4.06 -5.03 2.33
N VAL A 23 -3.59 -4.45 3.43
CA VAL A 23 -4.41 -3.88 4.49
C VAL A 23 -4.02 -2.42 4.72
N LEU A 24 -5.01 -1.53 4.72
CA LEU A 24 -4.88 -0.15 5.15
C LEU A 24 -5.40 -0.02 6.59
N LEU A 25 -4.55 0.43 7.50
CA LEU A 25 -4.91 0.90 8.83
C LEU A 25 -5.09 2.42 8.79
N ALA A 26 -6.16 2.91 9.40
CA ALA A 26 -6.41 4.32 9.67
C ALA A 26 -6.61 4.48 11.17
N MET A 27 -5.83 5.37 11.79
CA MET A 27 -5.97 5.73 13.19
C MET A 27 -6.69 7.08 13.28
N ASP A 28 -7.50 7.24 14.31
CA ASP A 28 -8.11 8.51 14.70
C ASP A 28 -7.91 8.70 16.20
N LEU A 29 -7.56 9.92 16.59
CA LEU A 29 -7.31 10.28 17.98
C LEU A 29 -7.91 11.67 18.22
N ASP A 30 -8.73 11.79 19.26
CA ASP A 30 -9.36 13.05 19.62
C ASP A 30 -8.33 14.14 19.91
N ALA A 31 -8.68 15.39 19.61
CA ALA A 31 -7.79 16.53 19.78
C ALA A 31 -7.29 16.67 21.23
N SER A 32 -8.12 16.35 22.22
CA SER A 32 -7.77 16.42 23.65
C SER A 32 -6.63 15.48 24.04
N ARG A 33 -6.36 14.44 23.24
CA ARG A 33 -5.32 13.44 23.50
C ARG A 33 -4.04 13.65 22.71
N ARG A 34 -4.00 14.62 21.79
CA ARG A 34 -2.85 14.83 20.89
C ARG A 34 -1.67 15.53 21.56
N GLN A 35 -1.90 16.21 22.68
CA GLN A 35 -0.82 16.90 23.38
C GLN A 35 0.27 15.90 23.80
N GLY A 36 1.49 16.11 23.30
CA GLY A 36 2.64 15.25 23.58
C GLY A 36 2.66 13.93 22.81
N LEU A 37 1.72 13.68 21.89
CA LEU A 37 1.72 12.48 21.06
C LEU A 37 2.95 12.50 20.13
N LEU A 38 3.79 11.48 20.24
CA LEU A 38 4.93 11.27 19.33
C LEU A 38 4.51 10.54 18.05
N GLY A 39 3.46 9.71 18.11
CA GLY A 39 2.94 8.94 16.98
C GLY A 39 2.31 7.64 17.43
N PHE A 40 2.40 6.62 16.57
CA PHE A 40 1.83 5.29 16.81
C PHE A 40 2.89 4.20 16.72
N ALA A 41 2.91 3.27 17.67
CA ALA A 41 3.65 2.01 17.50
C ALA A 41 2.68 0.92 17.06
N ILE A 42 3.06 0.11 16.07
CA ILE A 42 2.18 -0.92 15.52
C ILE A 42 2.88 -2.26 15.61
N GLU A 43 2.21 -3.23 16.24
CA GLU A 43 2.60 -4.63 16.20
C GLU A 43 1.76 -5.39 15.18
N LYS A 44 2.39 -6.36 14.51
CA LYS A 44 1.72 -7.30 13.60
C LYS A 44 1.98 -8.72 14.06
N GLN A 45 0.95 -9.56 13.96
CA GLN A 45 1.03 -11.00 14.11
C GLN A 45 0.27 -11.69 12.97
N THR A 46 0.77 -12.85 12.54
CA THR A 46 0.09 -13.72 11.56
C THR A 46 0.13 -15.16 12.06
N GLY A 47 -1.06 -15.76 12.24
CA GLY A 47 -1.18 -17.09 12.84
C GLY A 47 -0.58 -17.14 14.24
N SER A 48 0.19 -18.19 14.53
CA SER A 48 0.87 -18.40 15.82
C SER A 48 2.23 -17.73 15.95
N LYS A 49 2.67 -16.94 14.95
CA LYS A 49 3.96 -16.25 15.00
C LYS A 49 3.97 -15.22 16.15
N PRO A 50 5.15 -14.84 16.69
CA PRO A 50 5.24 -13.77 17.66
C PRO A 50 4.69 -12.44 17.13
N TRP A 51 4.24 -11.58 18.04
CA TRP A 51 3.99 -10.18 17.73
C TRP A 51 5.33 -9.48 17.47
N LEU A 52 5.38 -8.70 16.39
CA LEU A 52 6.57 -7.94 16.02
C LEU A 52 6.16 -6.50 15.72
N PHE A 53 6.91 -5.55 16.28
CA PHE A 53 6.77 -4.15 15.92
C PHE A 53 7.13 -3.94 14.45
N LEU A 54 6.27 -3.20 13.75
CA LEU A 54 6.56 -2.71 12.42
C LEU A 54 7.75 -1.76 12.47
N PHE A 55 8.56 -1.80 11.43
CA PHE A 55 9.69 -0.90 11.29
C PHE A 55 9.25 0.46 10.77
N ASN A 56 9.78 1.50 11.40
CA ASN A 56 9.78 2.86 10.90
C ASN A 56 11.15 3.19 10.31
N SER A 57 11.13 3.88 9.19
CA SER A 57 12.31 4.29 8.45
C SER A 57 12.72 5.73 8.71
N LEU A 58 11.92 6.42 9.51
CA LEU A 58 12.26 7.71 10.06
C LEU A 58 12.68 7.51 11.51
N THR A 59 13.72 8.22 11.92
CA THR A 59 14.11 8.37 13.32
C THR A 59 13.91 9.83 13.74
N PHE A 60 13.94 10.08 15.04
CA PHE A 60 14.06 11.44 15.53
C PHE A 60 15.40 12.06 15.11
N PRO A 61 15.48 13.40 14.96
CA PRO A 61 16.71 14.08 14.59
C PRO A 61 17.91 13.65 15.44
N GLY A 62 19.05 13.38 14.80
CA GLY A 62 20.29 12.98 15.49
C GLY A 62 20.36 11.51 15.92
N LYS A 63 19.33 10.70 15.65
CA LYS A 63 19.34 9.28 16.00
C LYS A 63 19.68 8.37 14.82
N ALA A 64 20.62 7.46 15.05
CA ALA A 64 20.88 6.35 14.16
C ALA A 64 19.73 5.33 14.18
N HIS A 65 19.62 4.54 13.12
CA HIS A 65 18.70 3.41 13.07
C HIS A 65 19.13 2.28 14.01
N THR A 66 18.17 1.65 14.69
CA THR A 66 18.43 0.45 15.51
C THR A 66 18.95 -0.71 14.64
N PHE A 67 18.48 -0.79 13.39
CA PHE A 67 18.97 -1.71 12.37
C PHE A 67 19.50 -0.93 11.16
N PRO A 68 20.77 -0.49 11.17
CA PRO A 68 21.36 0.30 10.09
C PRO A 68 21.30 -0.39 8.72
N GLN A 69 21.51 -1.71 8.67
CA GLN A 69 21.44 -2.52 7.44
C GLN A 69 20.07 -2.48 6.77
N TYR A 70 19.05 -2.06 7.51
CA TYR A 70 17.67 -1.97 7.07
C TYR A 70 17.21 -0.52 6.93
N ASN A 71 18.01 0.47 7.36
CA ASN A 71 17.55 1.85 7.55
C ASN A 71 16.22 1.89 8.32
N ALA A 72 16.16 1.15 9.42
CA ALA A 72 14.93 0.92 10.16
C ALA A 72 15.12 0.88 11.68
N THR A 73 14.10 1.34 12.37
CA THR A 73 13.95 1.29 13.83
C THR A 73 12.56 0.72 14.14
N PRO A 74 12.40 -0.21 15.10
CA PRO A 74 11.09 -0.64 15.59
C PRO A 74 10.19 0.53 15.99
N SER A 75 8.90 0.45 15.65
CA SER A 75 7.97 1.57 15.87
C SER A 75 7.67 1.90 17.33
N ASP A 76 8.00 1.01 18.27
CA ASP A 76 8.03 1.31 19.70
C ASP A 76 9.19 2.25 20.11
N GLN A 77 10.30 2.23 19.36
CA GLN A 77 11.45 3.10 19.57
C GLN A 77 11.43 4.34 18.66
N ALA A 78 10.80 4.26 17.49
CA ALA A 78 10.57 5.37 16.57
C ALA A 78 9.12 5.37 16.08
N PRO A 79 8.18 5.97 16.84
CA PRO A 79 6.76 5.96 16.52
C PRO A 79 6.45 6.48 15.12
N LEU A 80 5.47 5.85 14.47
CA LEU A 80 4.97 6.25 13.16
C LEU A 80 4.20 7.57 13.27
N GLN A 81 4.73 8.63 12.67
CA GLN A 81 4.16 9.98 12.68
C GLN A 81 3.12 10.19 11.58
N LYS A 82 2.23 9.22 11.39
CA LYS A 82 1.16 9.25 10.39
C LYS A 82 -0.09 8.61 10.96
N PHE A 83 -1.26 9.14 10.62
CA PHE A 83 -2.56 8.59 11.02
C PHE A 83 -3.05 7.45 10.11
N ARG A 84 -2.16 6.89 9.27
CA ARG A 84 -2.46 5.74 8.42
C ARG A 84 -1.20 4.91 8.14
N TRP A 85 -1.40 3.62 7.93
CA TRP A 85 -0.35 2.68 7.54
C TRP A 85 -0.88 1.64 6.55
N ALA A 86 -0.10 1.31 5.52
CA ALA A 86 -0.48 0.30 4.53
C ALA A 86 0.50 -0.87 4.54
N ASP A 87 -0.04 -2.07 4.70
CA ASP A 87 0.68 -3.33 4.68
C ASP A 87 0.43 -4.05 3.36
N TYR A 88 1.45 -4.14 2.50
CA TYR A 88 1.40 -4.77 1.18
C TYR A 88 2.05 -6.17 1.15
N ALA A 89 2.34 -6.73 2.32
CA ALA A 89 2.85 -8.09 2.50
C ALA A 89 1.74 -8.98 3.07
N VAL A 90 0.62 -9.03 2.35
CA VAL A 90 -0.61 -9.73 2.74
C VAL A 90 -0.97 -10.74 1.68
N ASN A 91 -1.17 -11.99 2.10
CA ASN A 91 -1.64 -13.05 1.21
C ASN A 91 -3.18 -13.05 1.15
N PRO A 92 -3.79 -13.38 0.00
CA PRO A 92 -5.25 -13.53 -0.11
C PRO A 92 -5.81 -14.50 0.94
N GLY A 93 -6.93 -14.14 1.57
CA GLY A 93 -7.57 -14.95 2.61
C GLY A 93 -6.83 -15.05 3.94
N ALA A 94 -5.63 -14.46 4.08
CA ALA A 94 -4.89 -14.50 5.33
C ALA A 94 -5.59 -13.64 6.41
N THR A 95 -5.63 -14.15 7.63
CA THR A 95 -6.05 -13.35 8.80
C THR A 95 -4.83 -12.72 9.47
N LEU A 96 -4.87 -11.41 9.64
CA LEU A 96 -3.81 -10.61 10.23
C LEU A 96 -4.31 -9.96 11.52
N ASN A 97 -3.46 -9.98 12.54
CA ASN A 97 -3.72 -9.32 13.81
C ASN A 97 -2.81 -8.09 13.89
N TYR A 98 -3.39 -6.95 14.25
CA TYR A 98 -2.67 -5.70 14.48
C TYR A 98 -2.97 -5.20 15.89
N ARG A 99 -1.95 -4.65 16.55
CA ARG A 99 -2.11 -3.88 17.78
C ARG A 99 -1.48 -2.51 17.58
N VAL A 100 -2.25 -1.45 17.78
CA VAL A 100 -1.80 -0.08 17.60
C VAL A 100 -1.75 0.59 18.96
N HIS A 101 -0.57 1.05 19.36
CA HIS A 101 -0.32 1.76 20.60
C HIS A 101 -0.20 3.26 20.33
N LEU A 102 -0.72 4.08 21.23
CA LEU A 102 -0.36 5.49 21.30
C LEU A 102 1.05 5.61 21.91
N ALA A 103 1.93 6.39 21.29
CA ALA A 103 3.26 6.63 21.81
C ALA A 103 3.41 8.10 22.26
N TYR A 104 3.80 8.29 23.52
CA TYR A 104 4.07 9.59 24.15
C TYR A 104 5.51 9.60 24.71
N GLY A 105 5.79 10.50 25.66
CA GLY A 105 7.08 10.62 26.31
C GLY A 105 7.97 11.62 25.58
N SER A 106 9.24 11.28 25.42
CA SER A 106 10.20 12.10 24.67
C SER A 106 10.77 11.32 23.49
N PRO A 107 11.35 12.00 22.49
CA PRO A 107 12.12 11.36 21.43
C PRO A 107 13.16 10.36 21.96
N ASP A 108 13.76 10.63 23.13
CA ASP A 108 14.79 9.80 23.75
C ASP A 108 14.26 8.60 24.52
N ALA A 109 13.05 8.71 25.06
CA ALA A 109 12.37 7.64 25.75
C ALA A 109 10.88 7.64 25.38
N PRO A 110 10.51 7.09 24.20
CA PRO A 110 9.12 6.87 23.86
C PRO A 110 8.45 5.94 24.86
N GLN A 111 7.21 6.24 25.21
CA GLN A 111 6.41 5.47 26.15
C GLN A 111 5.12 5.03 25.47
N LEU A 112 4.90 3.72 25.41
CA LEU A 112 3.66 3.17 24.88
C LEU A 112 2.56 3.30 25.92
N GLY A 113 1.45 3.89 25.50
CA GLY A 113 0.23 4.04 26.30
C GLY A 113 -0.84 3.04 25.89
N GLU A 114 -2.09 3.51 25.90
CA GLU A 114 -3.24 2.73 25.48
C GLU A 114 -3.06 2.12 24.09
N SER A 115 -3.58 0.90 23.90
CA SER A 115 -3.56 0.21 22.62
C SER A 115 -4.92 -0.34 22.23
N LEU A 116 -5.17 -0.40 20.93
CA LEU A 116 -6.31 -1.07 20.35
C LEU A 116 -5.84 -2.21 19.45
N GLN A 117 -6.43 -3.38 19.64
CA GLN A 117 -6.13 -4.57 18.87
C GLN A 117 -7.29 -4.90 17.93
N LEU A 118 -6.99 -5.29 16.69
CA LEU A 118 -7.98 -5.77 15.73
C LEU A 118 -7.44 -6.97 14.96
N SER A 119 -8.38 -7.80 14.49
CA SER A 119 -8.12 -8.89 13.56
C SER A 119 -8.89 -8.62 12.27
N ILE A 120 -8.25 -8.81 11.12
CA ILE A 120 -8.88 -8.64 9.82
C ILE A 120 -8.43 -9.71 8.85
N THR A 121 -9.37 -10.24 8.09
CA THR A 121 -9.10 -11.22 7.03
C THR A 121 -8.99 -10.50 5.69
N ALA A 122 -7.92 -10.79 4.95
CA ALA A 122 -7.74 -10.35 3.58
C ALA A 122 -8.80 -10.96 2.68
N ASP A 123 -9.23 -10.20 1.68
CA ASP A 123 -10.12 -10.74 0.66
C ASP A 123 -9.46 -11.96 -0.01
N ASN A 124 -10.21 -13.06 -0.14
CA ASN A 124 -9.70 -14.30 -0.73
C ASN A 124 -9.94 -14.38 -2.25
N GLY A 125 -10.40 -13.29 -2.86
CA GLY A 125 -10.73 -13.18 -4.27
C GLY A 125 -12.08 -13.77 -4.64
N GLN A 126 -13.04 -13.83 -3.70
CA GLN A 126 -14.40 -14.39 -3.87
C GLN A 126 -15.51 -13.36 -3.58
N PRO A 127 -16.66 -13.39 -4.29
CA PRO A 127 -17.00 -14.31 -5.38
C PRO A 127 -16.09 -14.09 -6.61
N PRO A 128 -15.98 -15.10 -7.50
CA PRO A 128 -15.13 -14.99 -8.67
C PRO A 128 -15.51 -13.75 -9.49
N GLY A 129 -14.51 -12.93 -9.86
CA GLY A 129 -14.72 -11.75 -10.71
C GLY A 129 -14.80 -10.40 -10.02
N GLN A 130 -14.76 -10.32 -8.68
CA GLN A 130 -14.59 -9.06 -7.94
C GLN A 130 -13.35 -9.15 -7.05
N ARG A 131 -12.35 -8.29 -7.30
CA ARG A 131 -11.09 -8.25 -6.55
C ARG A 131 -10.61 -6.82 -6.38
N VAL A 132 -9.98 -6.54 -5.24
CA VAL A 132 -9.30 -5.27 -4.99
C VAL A 132 -7.82 -5.57 -4.83
N ILE A 133 -7.04 -5.22 -5.85
CA ILE A 133 -5.62 -5.53 -5.97
C ILE A 133 -4.83 -4.23 -5.87
N PHE A 134 -3.90 -4.16 -4.92
CA PHE A 134 -2.94 -3.08 -4.80
C PHE A 134 -1.58 -3.53 -5.36
N ASN A 135 -0.98 -2.72 -6.24
CA ASN A 135 0.43 -2.87 -6.54
C ASN A 135 1.27 -2.45 -5.31
N ARG A 136 2.59 -2.70 -5.32
CA ARG A 136 3.51 -2.21 -4.27
C ARG A 136 3.96 -0.77 -4.49
N ALA A 137 3.31 -0.08 -5.41
CA ALA A 137 3.37 1.35 -5.75
C ALA A 137 4.73 1.90 -6.20
N VAL A 138 5.81 1.73 -5.42
CA VAL A 138 7.02 2.55 -5.58
C VAL A 138 8.31 1.73 -5.43
N ALA A 139 9.14 1.77 -6.48
CA ALA A 139 10.49 1.18 -6.51
C ALA A 139 11.45 1.85 -5.50
N ALA A 140 11.20 3.10 -5.12
CA ALA A 140 11.94 3.78 -4.04
C ALA A 140 11.54 3.32 -2.62
N SER A 141 10.75 2.25 -2.47
CA SER A 141 10.45 1.69 -1.16
C SER A 141 11.64 0.89 -0.63
N GLN A 142 11.90 0.94 0.67
CA GLN A 142 13.00 0.13 1.26
C GLN A 142 12.80 -1.37 1.09
N ALA A 143 11.55 -1.84 1.07
CA ALA A 143 11.27 -3.24 0.77
C ALA A 143 11.78 -3.62 -0.62
N PHE A 144 11.70 -2.70 -1.59
CA PHE A 144 12.30 -2.88 -2.91
C PHE A 144 13.83 -2.83 -2.84
N SER A 145 14.43 -1.78 -2.24
CA SER A 145 15.89 -1.64 -2.17
C SER A 145 16.56 -2.84 -1.46
N ARG A 146 15.95 -3.39 -0.41
CA ARG A 146 16.45 -4.59 0.28
C ARG A 146 16.31 -5.85 -0.56
N LYS A 147 15.26 -5.96 -1.37
CA LYS A 147 14.98 -7.17 -2.17
C LYS A 147 15.75 -7.16 -3.49
N PHE A 148 16.02 -5.98 -4.05
CA PHE A 148 16.65 -5.77 -5.36
C PHE A 148 17.77 -4.72 -5.28
N PRO A 149 18.81 -4.93 -4.45
CA PRO A 149 19.85 -3.91 -4.19
C PRO A 149 20.64 -3.52 -5.44
N GLU A 150 20.87 -4.45 -6.37
CA GLU A 150 21.57 -4.17 -7.63
C GLU A 150 20.79 -3.23 -8.54
N LEU A 151 19.48 -3.44 -8.67
CA LEU A 151 18.61 -2.56 -9.45
C LEU A 151 18.43 -1.21 -8.76
N ASP A 152 18.33 -1.18 -7.43
CA ASP A 152 18.27 0.07 -6.67
C ASP A 152 19.51 0.96 -6.90
N ALA A 153 20.70 0.35 -6.93
CA ALA A 153 21.94 1.04 -7.27
C ALA A 153 21.93 1.57 -8.73
N LEU A 154 21.44 0.75 -9.67
CA LEU A 154 21.31 1.15 -11.08
C LEU A 154 20.34 2.33 -11.25
N LEU A 155 19.20 2.31 -10.58
CA LEU A 155 18.20 3.39 -10.61
C LEU A 155 18.69 4.67 -9.92
N SER A 156 19.51 4.52 -8.87
CA SER A 156 20.17 5.65 -8.22
C SER A 156 21.13 6.37 -9.18
N ALA A 157 21.85 5.61 -10.03
CA ALA A 157 22.74 6.15 -11.06
C ALA A 157 21.99 6.66 -12.30
N ASN A 158 20.86 6.02 -12.66
CA ASN A 158 20.04 6.39 -13.80
C ASN A 158 18.55 6.38 -13.44
N LYS A 159 18.07 7.51 -12.91
CA LYS A 159 16.68 7.69 -12.46
C LYS A 159 15.65 7.58 -13.58
N ASN A 160 16.07 7.70 -14.84
CA ASN A 160 15.20 7.69 -16.01
C ASN A 160 15.26 6.35 -16.77
N LEU A 161 15.81 5.29 -16.16
CA LEU A 161 15.80 3.96 -16.76
C LEU A 161 14.34 3.47 -16.91
N PRO A 162 13.82 3.29 -18.14
CA PRO A 162 12.43 2.89 -18.35
C PRO A 162 12.16 1.52 -17.74
N ILE A 163 10.97 1.34 -17.18
CA ILE A 163 10.60 0.13 -16.44
C ILE A 163 10.69 -1.12 -17.31
N GLU A 164 10.46 -1.02 -18.61
CA GLU A 164 10.54 -2.11 -19.58
C GLU A 164 11.95 -2.69 -19.73
N LYS A 165 12.99 -1.92 -19.33
CA LYS A 165 14.38 -2.38 -19.33
C LYS A 165 14.80 -3.04 -18.01
N TRP A 166 13.91 -3.10 -17.01
CA TRP A 166 14.23 -3.70 -15.72
C TRP A 166 14.10 -5.22 -15.80
N PRO A 167 14.88 -5.98 -15.01
CA PRO A 167 14.66 -7.41 -14.84
C PRO A 167 13.23 -7.74 -14.42
N ASP A 168 12.74 -8.91 -14.82
CA ASP A 168 11.34 -9.33 -14.63
C ASP A 168 10.92 -9.39 -13.16
N ALA A 169 11.76 -9.97 -12.30
CA ALA A 169 11.43 -10.21 -10.90
C ALA A 169 11.08 -8.91 -10.12
N PRO A 170 11.86 -7.81 -10.23
CA PRO A 170 11.47 -6.50 -9.70
C PRO A 170 10.14 -5.96 -10.23
N ARG A 171 9.88 -6.08 -11.54
CA ARG A 171 8.64 -5.61 -12.18
C ARG A 171 7.44 -6.37 -11.65
N GLN A 172 7.50 -7.70 -11.68
CA GLN A 172 6.44 -8.57 -11.17
C GLN A 172 6.19 -8.34 -9.68
N TRP A 173 7.25 -8.11 -8.90
CA TRP A 173 7.11 -7.81 -7.47
C TRP A 173 6.40 -6.48 -7.23
N LEU A 174 6.71 -5.44 -8.01
CA LEU A 174 6.02 -4.15 -7.93
C LEU A 174 4.57 -4.25 -8.40
N GLU A 175 4.32 -4.92 -9.52
CA GLU A 175 2.98 -5.13 -10.06
C GLU A 175 2.09 -5.91 -9.10
N ASN A 176 2.66 -6.85 -8.32
CA ASN A 176 1.94 -7.64 -7.31
C ASN A 176 0.67 -8.33 -7.87
N GLY A 177 0.76 -8.81 -9.12
CA GLY A 177 -0.34 -9.45 -9.84
C GLY A 177 -1.39 -8.49 -10.42
N LEU A 178 -1.25 -7.18 -10.25
CA LEU A 178 -2.22 -6.20 -10.77
C LEU A 178 -2.26 -6.17 -12.29
N LEU A 179 -1.09 -6.12 -12.94
CA LEU A 179 -1.03 -6.03 -14.40
C LEU A 179 -1.65 -7.27 -15.05
N GLU A 180 -1.23 -8.46 -14.63
CA GLU A 180 -1.79 -9.73 -15.11
C GLU A 180 -3.31 -9.79 -14.92
N ALA A 181 -3.81 -9.44 -13.73
CA ALA A 181 -5.24 -9.45 -13.46
C ALA A 181 -6.01 -8.42 -14.31
N LEU A 182 -5.44 -7.24 -14.55
CA LEU A 182 -6.02 -6.19 -15.38
C LEU A 182 -6.09 -6.63 -16.84
N LEU A 183 -4.99 -7.16 -17.39
CA LEU A 183 -4.93 -7.65 -18.77
C LEU A 183 -5.93 -8.80 -18.98
N GLY A 184 -5.95 -9.77 -18.05
CA GLY A 184 -6.91 -10.86 -18.08
C GLY A 184 -8.36 -10.38 -17.97
N PHE A 185 -8.63 -9.34 -17.17
CA PHE A 185 -9.97 -8.74 -17.08
C PHE A 185 -10.41 -8.13 -18.41
N ILE A 186 -9.55 -7.35 -19.07
CA ILE A 186 -9.82 -6.71 -20.36
C ILE A 186 -10.07 -7.76 -21.46
N GLN A 187 -9.31 -8.86 -21.44
CA GLN A 187 -9.44 -9.96 -22.41
C GLN A 187 -10.79 -10.69 -22.34
N ARG A 188 -11.54 -10.59 -21.24
CA ARG A 188 -12.89 -11.19 -21.13
C ARG A 188 -13.92 -10.55 -22.06
N ALA A 189 -13.69 -9.30 -22.47
CA ALA A 189 -14.57 -8.63 -23.43
C ALA A 189 -14.18 -9.04 -24.86
N THR A 190 -14.96 -9.94 -25.46
CA THR A 190 -14.58 -10.63 -26.71
C THR A 190 -15.08 -9.94 -27.97
N ASP A 191 -16.17 -9.18 -27.90
CA ASP A 191 -16.87 -8.62 -29.06
C ASP A 191 -17.85 -7.49 -28.67
N ALA A 192 -18.66 -7.02 -29.62
CA ALA A 192 -19.60 -5.92 -29.48
C ALA A 192 -20.77 -6.16 -28.50
N SER A 193 -20.97 -7.39 -28.02
CA SER A 193 -21.93 -7.65 -26.93
C SER A 193 -21.41 -7.23 -25.56
N TRP A 194 -20.11 -6.91 -25.44
CA TRP A 194 -19.47 -6.49 -24.20
C TRP A 194 -19.23 -4.99 -24.13
N SER A 195 -19.14 -4.49 -22.90
CA SER A 195 -18.65 -3.15 -22.60
C SER A 195 -17.48 -3.18 -21.62
N LEU A 196 -16.55 -2.25 -21.78
CA LEU A 196 -15.42 -2.03 -20.89
C LEU A 196 -15.48 -0.59 -20.34
N ASP A 197 -15.80 -0.48 -19.05
CA ASP A 197 -15.88 0.80 -18.33
C ASP A 197 -14.61 1.07 -17.54
N ILE A 198 -13.95 2.16 -17.86
CA ILE A 198 -12.64 2.52 -17.31
C ILE A 198 -12.76 3.85 -16.58
N ALA A 199 -12.49 3.86 -15.27
CA ALA A 199 -12.34 5.09 -14.49
C ALA A 199 -10.87 5.25 -14.09
N ILE A 200 -10.19 6.30 -14.56
CA ILE A 200 -8.74 6.47 -14.44
C ILE A 200 -8.36 7.89 -14.01
N TYR A 201 -7.23 7.99 -13.31
CA TYR A 201 -6.53 9.26 -13.17
C TYR A 201 -5.53 9.42 -14.32
N GLU A 202 -4.62 8.44 -14.47
CA GLU A 202 -3.70 8.31 -15.60
C GLU A 202 -3.22 6.84 -15.72
N TYR A 203 -2.78 6.42 -16.91
CA TYR A 203 -1.90 5.27 -17.09
C TYR A 203 -0.99 5.50 -18.31
N GLN A 204 0.27 5.08 -18.21
CA GLN A 204 1.28 5.24 -19.26
C GLN A 204 1.88 3.91 -19.74
N LEU A 205 1.57 2.81 -19.03
CA LEU A 205 2.17 1.52 -19.34
C LEU A 205 1.62 0.99 -20.67
N GLN A 206 2.50 0.80 -21.65
CA GLN A 206 2.12 0.44 -23.02
C GLN A 206 1.26 -0.84 -23.08
N ALA A 207 1.55 -1.83 -22.24
CA ALA A 207 0.77 -3.07 -22.17
C ALA A 207 -0.72 -2.83 -21.86
N ILE A 208 -1.05 -1.82 -21.05
CA ILE A 208 -2.45 -1.47 -20.74
C ILE A 208 -3.07 -0.74 -21.93
N ILE A 209 -2.33 0.18 -22.57
CA ILE A 209 -2.76 0.88 -23.80
C ILE A 209 -3.11 -0.14 -24.89
N ASP A 210 -2.20 -1.08 -25.16
CA ASP A 210 -2.37 -2.11 -26.19
C ASP A 210 -3.57 -3.01 -25.89
N ALA A 211 -3.77 -3.40 -24.64
CA ALA A 211 -4.89 -4.25 -24.26
C ALA A 211 -6.25 -3.56 -24.45
N VAL A 212 -6.36 -2.27 -24.10
CA VAL A 212 -7.58 -1.47 -24.29
C VAL A 212 -7.84 -1.26 -25.78
N ASN A 213 -6.82 -0.91 -26.56
CA ASN A 213 -6.94 -0.76 -28.02
C ASN A 213 -7.38 -2.08 -28.67
N ALA A 214 -6.77 -3.20 -28.30
CA ALA A 214 -7.16 -4.50 -28.81
C ALA A 214 -8.61 -4.86 -28.45
N ALA A 215 -9.13 -4.43 -27.29
CA ALA A 215 -10.54 -4.61 -26.95
C ALA A 215 -11.45 -3.77 -27.85
N PHE A 216 -11.09 -2.52 -28.09
CA PHE A 216 -11.79 -1.66 -29.03
C PHE A 216 -11.81 -2.24 -30.45
N ASP A 217 -10.68 -2.77 -30.94
CA ASP A 217 -10.56 -3.39 -32.27
C ASP A 217 -11.44 -4.64 -32.43
N ARG A 218 -11.74 -5.36 -31.32
CA ARG A 218 -12.72 -6.46 -31.31
C ARG A 218 -14.17 -6.00 -31.39
N GLY A 219 -14.43 -4.69 -31.34
CA GLY A 219 -15.76 -4.09 -31.33
C GLY A 219 -16.38 -3.91 -29.95
N VAL A 220 -15.63 -4.15 -28.86
CA VAL A 220 -16.12 -3.93 -27.48
C VAL A 220 -16.47 -2.45 -27.27
N GLN A 221 -17.58 -2.18 -26.56
CA GLN A 221 -17.97 -0.82 -26.20
C GLN A 221 -17.08 -0.26 -25.09
N VAL A 222 -16.03 0.50 -25.42
CA VAL A 222 -15.10 1.09 -24.45
C VAL A 222 -15.57 2.48 -24.03
N ARG A 223 -15.72 2.71 -22.72
CA ARG A 223 -16.05 4.03 -22.12
C ARG A 223 -14.99 4.40 -21.09
N VAL A 224 -14.45 5.61 -21.18
CA VAL A 224 -13.38 6.08 -20.31
C VAL A 224 -13.81 7.36 -19.58
N LEU A 225 -13.87 7.29 -18.26
CA LEU A 225 -13.94 8.43 -17.36
C LEU A 225 -12.52 8.73 -16.88
N TYR A 226 -11.99 9.89 -17.20
CA TYR A 226 -10.63 10.28 -16.82
C TYR A 226 -10.61 11.63 -16.09
N HIS A 227 -9.60 11.81 -15.25
CA HIS A 227 -9.34 13.12 -14.65
C HIS A 227 -8.71 14.05 -15.71
N ALA A 228 -9.41 15.14 -16.03
CA ALA A 228 -8.90 16.19 -16.91
C ALA A 228 -8.69 17.47 -16.09
N ALA A 229 -7.48 18.04 -16.13
CA ALA A 229 -7.30 19.43 -15.74
C ALA A 229 -7.99 20.33 -16.78
N PRO A 230 -8.62 21.46 -16.38
CA PRO A 230 -9.11 22.44 -17.34
C PRO A 230 -7.95 22.89 -18.24
N ALA A 231 -8.15 22.79 -19.56
CA ALA A 231 -7.09 22.85 -20.56
C ALA A 231 -6.19 24.08 -20.43
N MET A 232 -4.87 23.86 -20.36
CA MET A 232 -3.92 24.79 -20.97
C MET A 232 -3.96 24.57 -22.49
N PRO A 233 -3.94 25.63 -23.33
CA PRO A 233 -4.06 25.49 -24.77
C PRO A 233 -2.91 24.63 -25.33
N THR A 234 -3.24 23.69 -26.20
CA THR A 234 -2.28 22.91 -26.98
C THR A 234 -1.40 23.85 -27.84
N PRO A 235 -0.07 23.72 -27.85
CA PRO A 235 0.74 24.22 -28.94
C PRO A 235 0.38 23.42 -30.20
N ARG A 236 0.20 24.13 -31.31
CA ARG A 236 -0.16 23.59 -32.63
C ARG A 236 0.81 22.54 -33.14
#